data_AF-A0A7M1TCD5-F1
#
_entry.id   AF-A0A7M1TCD5-F1
#
_cell.length_a   1.000
_cell.length_b   1.000
_cell.length_c   1.000
_cell.angle_alpha   90.00
_cell.angle_beta   90.00
_cell.angle_gamma   90.00
#
_symmetry.space_group_name_H-M   'P 1'
#
loop_
_entity.id
_entity.type
_entity.pdbx_description
1 polymer ?
#
loop_
_entity_poly.entity_id
_entity_poly.type
_entity_poly.pdbx_seq_one_letter_code
_entity_poly.pdbx_strand_id
1 'polypeptide(L)' 'MVHSLSARLMALHVSPFLLEPDLKHCMDMLAHAYAEYLGYLELGFSEAQAREKAELQDPLKFKTAYHAWKACLTAFARS' A
#
# COMPACT_ATOMS: atom_id res chain seq x y z
N MET A 1 -7.23 -14.57 -35.46
CA MET A 1 -8.09 -14.53 -34.25
C MET A 1 -7.21 -14.43 -33.01
N VAL A 2 -6.54 -13.28 -32.80
CA VAL A 2 -5.61 -13.01 -31.69
C VAL A 2 -5.87 -11.59 -31.19
N HIS A 3 -7.05 -11.35 -30.62
CA HIS A 3 -7.44 -10.03 -30.11
C HIS A 3 -8.04 -10.05 -28.69
N SER A 4 -7.87 -11.13 -27.90
CA SER A 4 -8.44 -11.16 -26.54
C SER A 4 -7.44 -11.37 -25.39
N LEU A 5 -6.19 -11.75 -25.67
CA LEU A 5 -5.17 -11.90 -24.61
C LEU A 5 -4.52 -10.54 -24.23
N SER A 6 -4.36 -9.62 -25.18
CA SER A 6 -3.72 -8.32 -24.93
C SER A 6 -4.55 -7.39 -24.05
N ALA A 7 -5.88 -7.42 -24.18
CA ALA A 7 -6.77 -6.55 -23.39
C ALA A 7 -6.80 -6.97 -21.91
N ARG A 8 -6.72 -8.28 -21.61
CA ARG A 8 -6.68 -8.78 -20.23
C ARG A 8 -5.30 -8.59 -19.59
N LEU A 9 -4.22 -8.61 -20.37
CA LEU A 9 -2.88 -8.29 -19.87
C LEU A 9 -2.76 -6.83 -19.42
N MET A 10 -3.49 -5.91 -20.06
CA MET A 10 -3.54 -4.51 -19.64
C MET A 10 -4.33 -4.32 -18.33
N ALA A 11 -5.34 -5.14 -18.07
CA ALA A 11 -6.08 -5.13 -16.79
C ALA A 11 -5.28 -5.68 -15.60
N LEU A 12 -4.16 -6.40 -15.86
CA LEU A 12 -3.23 -6.84 -14.81
C LEU A 12 -2.32 -5.72 -14.30
N HIS A 13 -2.21 -4.62 -15.04
CA HIS A 13 -1.85 -3.35 -14.43
C HIS A 13 -3.14 -2.79 -13.87
N VAL A 14 -3.41 -3.06 -12.59
CA VAL A 14 -4.35 -2.22 -11.83
C VAL A 14 -3.80 -0.81 -11.94
N SER A 15 -4.28 -0.06 -12.94
CA SER A 15 -3.90 1.33 -13.12
C SER A 15 -4.24 2.02 -11.80
N PRO A 16 -3.28 2.71 -11.16
CA PRO A 16 -3.54 3.45 -9.92
C PRO A 16 -4.64 4.52 -10.10
N PHE A 17 -5.07 4.74 -11.33
CA PHE A 17 -6.03 5.75 -11.78
C PHE A 17 -7.51 5.35 -11.71
N LEU A 18 -7.86 4.10 -11.35
CA LEU A 18 -9.25 3.61 -11.39
C LEU A 18 -9.74 3.01 -10.06
N LEU A 19 -9.04 3.30 -8.95
CA LEU A 19 -9.62 3.07 -7.64
C LEU A 19 -10.76 4.07 -7.42
N GLU A 20 -11.90 3.58 -6.92
CA GLU A 20 -12.94 4.45 -6.37
C GLU A 20 -12.31 5.42 -5.35
N PRO A 21 -12.72 6.70 -5.30
CA PRO A 21 -12.08 7.72 -4.45
C PRO A 21 -11.92 7.28 -2.99
N ASP A 22 -12.92 6.58 -2.44
CA ASP A 22 -12.90 6.05 -1.09
C ASP A 22 -11.86 4.94 -0.92
N LEU A 23 -11.71 4.07 -1.93
CA LEU A 23 -10.70 3.03 -1.92
C LEU A 23 -9.29 3.65 -2.00
N LYS A 24 -9.11 4.70 -2.81
CA LYS A 24 -7.84 5.43 -2.86
C LYS A 24 -7.52 6.05 -1.50
N HIS A 25 -8.50 6.68 -0.86
CA HIS A 25 -8.33 7.27 0.47
C HIS A 25 -7.93 6.21 1.51
N CYS A 26 -8.61 5.07 1.52
CA CYS A 26 -8.25 3.93 2.37
C CYS A 26 -6.82 3.44 2.13
N MET A 27 -6.40 3.34 0.86
CA MET A 27 -5.04 2.94 0.51
C MET A 27 -4.00 3.97 0.95
N ASP A 28 -4.28 5.27 0.80
CA ASP A 28 -3.39 6.34 1.28
C ASP A 28 -3.25 6.31 2.81
N MET A 29 -4.35 6.10 3.55
CA MET A 29 -4.32 5.95 5.01
C MET A 29 -3.47 4.74 5.45
N LEU A 30 -3.63 3.61 4.78
CA LEU A 30 -2.86 2.40 5.06
C LEU A 30 -1.37 2.58 4.74
N ALA A 31 -1.05 3.25 3.64
CA ALA A 31 0.32 3.59 3.29
C ALA A 31 0.96 4.49 4.35
N HIS A 32 0.21 5.47 4.86
CA HIS A 32 0.65 6.37 5.93
C HIS A 32 0.92 5.61 7.23
N ALA A 33 0.01 4.73 7.66
CA ALA A 33 0.19 3.92 8.85
C ALA A 33 1.46 3.05 8.77
N TYR A 34 1.78 2.52 7.58
CA TYR A 34 3.03 1.77 7.39
C TYR A 34 4.27 2.68 7.50
N ALA A 35 4.20 3.90 6.96
CA ALA A 35 5.28 4.88 7.09
C ALA A 35 5.51 5.29 8.56
N GLU A 36 4.44 5.48 9.33
CA GLU A 36 4.52 5.72 10.78
C GLU A 36 5.17 4.55 11.52
N TYR A 37 4.79 3.31 11.19
CA TYR A 37 5.44 2.11 11.73
C TYR A 37 6.96 2.13 11.49
N LEU A 38 7.41 2.44 10.28
CA LEU A 38 8.84 2.57 9.96
C LEU A 38 9.50 3.69 10.78
N GLY A 39 8.83 4.85 10.90
CA GLY A 39 9.30 5.96 11.73
C GLY A 39 9.47 5.56 13.21
N TYR A 40 8.54 4.78 13.78
CA TYR A 40 8.69 4.28 15.15
C TYR A 40 9.87 3.30 15.29
N LEU A 41 10.15 2.47 14.28
CA LEU A 41 11.36 1.63 14.31
C LEU A 41 12.64 2.48 14.31
N GLU A 42 12.69 3.54 13.51
CA GLU A 42 13.83 4.48 13.45
C GLU A 42 14.04 5.20 14.79
N LEU A 43 12.96 5.46 15.53
CA LEU A 43 13.01 6.04 16.88
C LEU A 43 13.42 5.02 17.97
N GLY A 44 13.70 3.76 17.61
CA GLY A 44 14.17 2.72 18.52
C GLY A 44 13.07 1.98 19.28
N PHE A 45 11.81 2.13 18.88
CA PHE A 45 10.74 1.29 19.42
C PHE A 45 10.89 -0.16 18.95
N SER A 46 10.47 -1.11 19.79
CA SER A 46 10.36 -2.51 19.36
C SER A 46 9.28 -2.68 18.28
N GLU A 47 9.37 -3.74 17.48
CA GLU A 47 8.36 -4.02 16.44
C GLU A 47 6.94 -4.06 16.99
N ALA A 48 6.73 -4.67 18.16
CA ALA A 48 5.43 -4.75 18.81
C ALA A 48 4.89 -3.36 19.17
N GLN A 49 5.72 -2.51 19.77
CA GLN A 49 5.35 -1.13 20.13
C GLN A 49 5.11 -0.26 18.89
N ALA A 50 5.94 -0.41 17.86
CA ALA A 50 5.79 0.32 16.61
C ALA A 50 4.46 -0.06 15.91
N ARG A 51 4.11 -1.34 15.88
CA ARG A 51 2.83 -1.81 15.34
C ARG A 51 1.65 -1.35 16.18
N GLU A 52 1.78 -1.33 17.50
CA GLU A 52 0.74 -0.80 18.38
C GLU A 52 0.48 0.68 18.11
N LYS A 53 1.55 1.50 18.09
CA LYS A 53 1.48 2.94 17.88
C LYS A 53 0.98 3.36 16.50
N ALA A 54 1.26 2.55 15.48
CA ALA A 54 0.75 2.75 14.12
C ALA A 54 -0.61 2.05 13.87
N GLU A 55 -1.22 1.46 14.91
CA GLU A 55 -2.47 0.70 14.80
C GLU A 55 -2.44 -0.47 13.79
N LEU A 56 -1.27 -1.11 13.60
CA LEU A 56 -1.04 -2.23 12.67
C LEU A 56 -0.85 -3.58 13.39
N GLN A 57 -1.59 -3.79 14.48
CA GLN A 57 -1.55 -5.03 15.24
C GLN A 57 -2.22 -6.19 14.49
N ASP A 58 -3.26 -5.89 13.71
CA ASP A 58 -3.92 -6.87 12.86
C ASP A 58 -2.99 -7.30 11.70
N PRO A 59 -2.71 -8.62 11.54
CA PRO A 59 -1.77 -9.09 10.54
C PRO A 59 -2.20 -8.80 9.09
N LEU A 60 -3.51 -8.76 8.83
CA LEU A 60 -4.02 -8.45 7.50
C LEU A 60 -3.86 -6.96 7.21
N LYS A 61 -4.24 -6.08 8.15
CA LYS A 61 -4.02 -4.63 8.07
C LYS A 61 -2.55 -4.29 7.87
N PHE A 62 -1.64 -4.94 8.60
CA PHE A 62 -0.19 -4.74 8.45
C PHE A 62 0.30 -5.11 7.03
N LYS A 63 -0.12 -6.27 6.50
CA LYS A 63 0.24 -6.68 5.13
C LYS A 63 -0.32 -5.72 4.08
N THR A 64 -1.58 -5.32 4.22
CA THR A 64 -2.21 -4.37 3.28
C THR A 64 -1.53 -3.01 3.33
N ALA A 65 -1.17 -2.52 4.52
CA ALA A 65 -0.41 -1.29 4.73
C ALA A 65 0.96 -1.33 4.06
N TYR A 66 1.71 -2.44 4.19
CA TYR A 66 2.97 -2.65 3.47
C TYR A 66 2.79 -2.54 1.94
N HIS A 67 1.78 -3.22 1.39
CA HIS A 67 1.54 -3.20 -0.04
C HIS A 67 1.07 -1.84 -0.54
N ALA A 68 0.24 -1.13 0.23
CA ALA A 68 -0.19 0.23 -0.08
C ALA A 68 1.00 1.19 -0.13
N TRP A 69 1.85 1.18 0.90
CA TRP A 69 3.07 2.00 0.96
C TRP A 69 4.02 1.73 -0.20
N LYS A 70 4.25 0.44 -0.50
CA LYS A 70 5.10 0.05 -1.64
C LYS A 70 4.53 0.54 -2.97
N ALA A 71 3.21 0.47 -3.17
CA ALA A 71 2.56 0.95 -4.38
C ALA A 71 2.74 2.47 -4.52
N CYS A 72 2.57 3.24 -3.44
CA CYS A 72 2.81 4.70 -3.43
C CYS A 72 4.26 5.05 -3.85
N LEU A 73 5.25 4.33 -3.32
CA LEU A 73 6.66 4.55 -3.71
C LEU A 73 6.92 4.26 -5.19
N THR A 74 6.34 3.18 -5.72
CA THR A 74 6.53 2.82 -7.14
C THR A 74 5.81 3.77 -8.10
N ALA A 75 4.75 4.43 -7.65
CA ALA A 75 4.09 5.49 -8.42
C ALA A 75 4.99 6.73 -8.51
N PHE A 76 5.67 7.10 -7.42
CA PHE A 76 6.61 8.23 -7.37
C PHE A 76 7.90 8.00 -8.18
N ALA A 77 8.35 6.75 -8.29
CA ALA A 77 9.55 6.40 -9.07
C ALA A 77 9.31 6.37 -10.61
N ARG A 78 8.06 6.50 -11.07
CA ARG A 78 7.68 6.46 -12.49
C ARG A 78 7.22 7.81 -13.05
N SER A 79 7.14 8.84 -12.19
CA SER A 79 6.80 10.24 -12.51
C SER A 79 8.05 11.10 -12.54
#